data_AF-A0A816BRI3-F1
#
_entry.id   AF-A0A816BRI3-F1
#
_cell.length_a   1.000
_cell.length_b   1.000
_cell.length_c   1.000
_cell.angle_alpha   90.00
_cell.angle_beta   90.00
_cell.angle_gamma   90.00
#
_symmetry.space_group_name_H-M   'P 1'
#
loop_
_entity.id
_entity.type
_entity.pdbx_description
1 polymer ?
#
loop_
_entity_poly.entity_id
_entity_poly.type
_entity_poly.pdbx_seq_one_letter_code
_entity_poly.pdbx_strand_id
1 'polypeptide(L)'
;MCGFECRILPKIRMTHEEFVHKDDVCNLQNETTKERTAQYFLSVDVESMNRYHNRVRQILMASGSTTFTKIANKWNAALIGCMTYFREAVVNTQELLDLLVESENKIQTRIKIGLNSKMPSRFPPVVFYTPTELGCLGMLSVGHISIPQSDLRWSKQTDVGITHFCSRMNHDEDQLILILYPHIVSWEAEFIDSQRIWTEYALKRQEANTQNKRLTLDDLDDSCDRDIPRINTLFQKDRHVLAYDKGWRVRH
;
A
#
# COMPACT_ATOMS: atom_id res chain seq x y z
N MET A 1 -14.12 2.51 -9.57
CA MET A 1 -13.27 2.51 -10.80
C MET A 1 -12.01 1.69 -10.53
N CYS A 2 -11.62 0.76 -11.42
CA CYS A 2 -10.40 -0.05 -11.27
C CYS A 2 -10.21 -0.72 -9.90
N GLY A 3 -11.30 -1.14 -9.24
CA GLY A 3 -11.28 -1.74 -7.90
C GLY A 3 -11.33 -0.75 -6.72
N PHE A 4 -11.36 0.56 -6.98
CA PHE A 4 -11.61 1.59 -5.98
C PHE A 4 -13.08 1.99 -5.95
N GLU A 5 -13.62 2.18 -4.76
CA GLU A 5 -14.86 2.90 -4.52
C GLU A 5 -14.52 4.34 -4.16
N CYS A 6 -15.11 5.30 -4.87
CA CYS A 6 -14.76 6.71 -4.74
C CYS A 6 -16.02 7.52 -4.44
N ARG A 7 -15.97 8.34 -3.39
CA ARG A 7 -17.02 9.30 -3.05
C ARG A 7 -16.44 10.71 -3.06
N ILE A 8 -17.03 11.60 -3.84
CA ILE A 8 -16.60 13.01 -3.93
C ILE A 8 -17.62 13.89 -3.21
N LEU A 9 -17.13 14.74 -2.30
CA LEU A 9 -17.94 15.71 -1.57
C LEU A 9 -17.45 17.13 -1.86
N PRO A 10 -18.22 17.94 -2.59
CA PRO A 10 -17.91 19.35 -2.82
C PRO A 10 -18.03 20.16 -1.53
N LYS A 11 -17.11 21.12 -1.32
CA LYS A 11 -17.07 22.00 -0.14
C LYS A 11 -18.41 22.71 0.09
N ILE A 12 -19.05 23.17 -0.98
CA ILE A 12 -20.33 23.92 -0.96
C ILE A 12 -21.49 23.11 -0.36
N ARG A 13 -21.41 21.77 -0.36
CA ARG A 13 -22.47 20.89 0.17
C ARG A 13 -22.15 20.32 1.54
N MET A 14 -21.05 20.73 2.17
CA MET A 14 -20.69 20.27 3.51
C MET A 14 -21.54 21.00 4.55
N THR A 15 -22.03 20.27 5.56
CA THR A 15 -22.85 20.81 6.65
C THR A 15 -22.07 21.77 7.57
N HIS A 16 -20.76 21.56 7.68
CA HIS A 16 -19.82 22.50 8.28
C HIS A 16 -18.84 22.89 7.16
N GLU A 17 -18.65 24.19 6.90
CA GLU A 17 -17.82 24.71 5.78
C GLU A 17 -16.30 24.41 5.91
N GLU A 18 -15.92 23.58 6.88
CA GLU A 18 -14.54 23.21 7.18
C GLU A 18 -14.21 21.81 6.62
N PHE A 19 -13.02 21.72 6.03
CA PHE A 19 -12.49 20.47 5.52
C PHE A 19 -12.07 19.55 6.67
N VAL A 20 -12.40 18.26 6.55
CA VAL A 20 -11.85 17.25 7.46
C VAL A 20 -10.40 17.00 7.04
N HIS A 21 -9.44 17.49 7.83
CA HIS A 21 -8.03 17.15 7.67
C HIS A 21 -7.76 15.82 8.37
N LYS A 22 -7.87 14.73 7.60
CA LYS A 22 -7.38 13.39 7.97
C LYS A 22 -6.41 12.93 6.89
N ASP A 23 -5.40 12.15 7.29
CA ASP A 23 -4.37 11.62 6.38
C ASP A 23 -4.96 10.73 5.28
N ASP A 24 -6.18 10.22 5.47
CA ASP A 24 -6.86 9.33 4.54
C ASP A 24 -7.82 10.04 3.57
N VAL A 25 -7.88 11.38 3.61
CA VAL A 25 -8.79 12.19 2.79
C VAL A 25 -8.00 13.09 1.87
N CYS A 26 -8.20 12.87 0.58
CA CYS A 26 -7.45 13.57 -0.43
C CYS A 26 -8.23 14.79 -0.96
N ASN A 27 -7.50 15.85 -1.28
CA ASN A 27 -8.10 17.15 -1.58
C ASN A 27 -8.01 17.47 -3.07
N LEU A 28 -9.16 17.78 -3.69
CA LEU A 28 -9.23 18.19 -5.09
C LEU A 28 -9.04 19.71 -5.21
N GLN A 29 -7.99 20.09 -5.93
CA GLN A 29 -7.66 21.48 -6.23
C GLN A 29 -8.17 21.86 -7.62
N ASN A 30 -8.79 23.03 -7.73
CA ASN A 30 -9.14 23.60 -9.02
C ASN A 30 -7.87 24.10 -9.72
N GLU A 31 -7.71 23.74 -10.99
CA GLU A 31 -6.53 24.10 -11.76
C GLU A 31 -6.34 25.61 -11.96
N THR A 32 -7.43 26.36 -12.16
CA THR A 32 -7.39 27.80 -12.44
C THR A 32 -7.25 28.63 -11.17
N THR A 33 -8.12 28.40 -10.16
CA THR A 33 -8.13 29.21 -8.94
C THR A 33 -7.12 28.75 -7.90
N LYS A 34 -6.57 27.54 -8.05
CA LYS A 34 -5.71 26.87 -7.07
C LYS A 34 -6.36 26.66 -5.69
N GLU A 35 -7.68 26.80 -5.60
CA GLU A 35 -8.42 26.55 -4.36
C GLU A 35 -8.82 25.09 -4.23
N ARG A 36 -8.85 24.58 -3.00
CA ARG A 36 -9.42 23.26 -2.69
C ARG A 36 -10.94 23.36 -2.73
N THR A 37 -11.57 22.63 -3.65
CA THR A 37 -13.01 22.76 -3.95
C THR A 37 -13.84 21.55 -3.52
N ALA A 38 -13.22 20.39 -3.39
CA ALA A 38 -13.87 19.15 -2.99
C ALA A 38 -12.89 18.22 -2.26
N GLN A 39 -13.43 17.33 -1.44
CA GLN A 39 -12.71 16.19 -0.88
C GLN A 39 -13.15 14.93 -1.59
N TYR A 40 -12.22 13.99 -1.75
CA TYR A 40 -12.55 12.66 -2.22
C TYR A 40 -12.13 11.61 -1.19
N PHE A 41 -13.03 10.65 -0.99
CA PHE A 41 -12.86 9.52 -0.09
C PHE A 41 -12.66 8.27 -0.95
N LEU A 42 -11.61 7.51 -0.63
CA LEU A 42 -11.29 6.26 -1.31
C LEU A 42 -11.53 5.07 -0.37
N SER A 43 -12.21 4.06 -0.89
CA SER A 43 -12.35 2.75 -0.25
C SER A 43 -12.06 1.66 -1.28
N VAL A 44 -11.81 0.44 -0.81
CA VAL A 44 -11.59 -0.71 -1.69
C VAL A 44 -12.92 -1.40 -1.99
N ASP A 45 -13.14 -1.68 -3.27
CA ASP A 45 -14.34 -2.38 -3.73
C ASP A 45 -14.40 -3.82 -3.20
N VAL A 46 -15.61 -4.28 -2.88
CA VAL A 46 -15.91 -5.61 -2.33
C VAL A 46 -15.43 -6.73 -3.27
N GLU A 47 -15.53 -6.54 -4.58
CA GLU A 47 -15.05 -7.54 -5.54
C GLU A 47 -13.52 -7.71 -5.44
N SER A 48 -12.79 -6.61 -5.27
CA SER A 48 -11.33 -6.63 -5.13
C SER A 48 -10.90 -7.27 -3.80
N MET A 49 -11.63 -7.02 -2.71
CA MET A 49 -11.43 -7.70 -1.44
C MET A 49 -11.63 -9.21 -1.57
N ASN A 50 -12.68 -9.64 -2.27
CA ASN A 50 -12.94 -11.06 -2.54
C ASN A 50 -11.87 -11.70 -3.43
N ARG A 51 -11.36 -10.98 -4.43
CA ARG A 51 -10.22 -11.45 -5.25
C ARG A 51 -8.98 -11.66 -4.39
N TYR A 52 -8.66 -10.74 -3.50
CA TYR A 52 -7.56 -10.89 -2.54
C TYR A 52 -7.76 -12.11 -1.63
N HIS A 53 -8.96 -12.25 -1.04
CA HIS A 53 -9.28 -13.39 -0.19
C HIS A 53 -9.11 -14.72 -0.93
N ASN A 54 -9.62 -14.81 -2.16
CA ASN A 54 -9.49 -16.01 -3.00
C ASN A 54 -8.03 -16.30 -3.36
N ARG A 55 -7.21 -15.26 -3.59
CA ARG A 55 -5.78 -15.42 -3.80
C ARG A 55 -5.09 -16.03 -2.59
N VAL A 56 -5.40 -15.57 -1.37
CA VAL A 56 -4.88 -16.15 -0.13
C VAL A 56 -5.34 -17.60 0.03
N ARG A 57 -6.63 -17.89 -0.24
CA ARG A 57 -7.14 -19.28 -0.23
C ARG A 57 -6.39 -20.19 -1.21
N GLN A 58 -6.08 -19.69 -2.40
CA GLN A 58 -5.30 -20.44 -3.39
C GLN A 58 -3.89 -20.74 -2.87
N ILE A 59 -3.24 -19.79 -2.20
CA ILE A 59 -1.93 -19.99 -1.57
C ILE A 59 -2.02 -21.12 -0.54
N LEU A 60 -3.04 -21.10 0.31
CA LEU A 60 -3.27 -22.11 1.34
C LEU A 60 -3.55 -23.49 0.75
N MET A 61 -4.40 -23.60 -0.27
CA MET A 61 -4.73 -24.88 -0.93
C MET A 61 -3.52 -25.47 -1.66
N ALA A 62 -2.71 -24.64 -2.31
CA ALA A 62 -1.52 -25.10 -3.05
C ALA A 62 -0.30 -25.38 -2.14
N SER A 63 -0.42 -25.19 -0.83
CA SER A 63 0.70 -25.28 0.12
C SER A 63 0.94 -26.68 0.70
N GLY A 64 0.37 -27.74 0.10
CA GLY A 64 0.37 -29.11 0.64
C GLY A 64 1.74 -29.64 1.10
N SER A 65 2.74 -29.63 0.21
CA SER A 65 4.13 -30.07 0.49
C SER A 65 5.18 -29.03 0.08
N THR A 66 4.81 -27.75 0.00
CA THR A 66 5.74 -26.68 -0.35
C THR A 66 6.55 -26.22 0.85
N THR A 67 7.78 -25.76 0.64
CA THR A 67 8.60 -25.18 1.72
C THR A 67 7.93 -23.95 2.35
N PHE A 68 8.17 -23.71 3.65
CA PHE A 68 7.60 -22.56 4.35
C PHE A 68 8.02 -21.23 3.76
N THR A 69 9.26 -21.12 3.30
CA THR A 69 9.76 -19.94 2.58
C THR A 69 8.97 -19.64 1.31
N LYS A 70 8.55 -20.66 0.54
CA LYS A 70 7.69 -20.46 -0.63
C LYS A 70 6.28 -19.99 -0.26
N ILE A 71 5.76 -20.43 0.89
CA ILE A 71 4.46 -19.95 1.40
C ILE A 71 4.58 -18.47 1.79
N ALA A 72 5.61 -18.10 2.56
CA ALA A 72 5.87 -16.73 2.97
C ALA A 72 6.10 -15.80 1.77
N ASN A 73 6.87 -16.22 0.75
CA ASN A 73 7.10 -15.42 -0.46
C ASN A 73 5.82 -15.18 -1.26
N LYS A 74 4.94 -16.20 -1.37
CA LYS A 74 3.63 -16.04 -2.03
C LYS A 74 2.70 -15.10 -1.27
N TRP A 75 2.72 -15.16 0.07
CA TRP A 75 2.02 -14.22 0.94
C TRP A 75 2.55 -12.80 0.73
N ASN A 76 3.86 -12.59 0.83
CA ASN A 76 4.50 -11.29 0.63
C ASN A 76 4.14 -10.69 -0.73
N ALA A 77 4.20 -11.47 -1.81
CA ALA A 77 3.83 -11.00 -3.14
C ALA A 77 2.35 -10.59 -3.24
N ALA A 78 1.44 -11.36 -2.63
CA ALA A 78 0.01 -11.02 -2.60
C ALA A 78 -0.27 -9.76 -1.76
N LEU A 79 0.38 -9.66 -0.59
CA LEU A 79 0.25 -8.54 0.32
C LEU A 79 0.80 -7.24 -0.27
N ILE A 80 2.02 -7.28 -0.83
CA ILE A 80 2.62 -6.14 -1.52
C ILE A 80 1.73 -5.71 -2.68
N GLY A 81 1.24 -6.65 -3.50
CA GLY A 81 0.35 -6.33 -4.61
C GLY A 81 -0.93 -5.62 -4.18
N CYS A 82 -1.52 -6.03 -3.06
CA CYS A 82 -2.69 -5.36 -2.48
C CYS A 82 -2.33 -3.96 -1.93
N MET A 83 -1.31 -3.88 -1.08
CA MET A 83 -0.95 -2.67 -0.35
C MET A 83 -0.39 -1.57 -1.26
N THR A 84 0.46 -1.92 -2.24
CA THR A 84 1.06 -0.93 -3.16
C THR A 84 0.10 -0.45 -4.24
N TYR A 85 -0.93 -1.24 -4.57
CA TYR A 85 -1.99 -0.83 -5.48
C TYR A 85 -3.03 0.07 -4.78
N PHE A 86 -3.58 -0.37 -3.64
CA PHE A 86 -4.68 0.35 -2.97
C PHE A 86 -4.21 1.46 -2.01
N ARG A 87 -3.01 1.34 -1.41
CA ARG A 87 -2.37 2.34 -0.55
C ARG A 87 -3.30 2.94 0.53
N GLU A 88 -3.54 4.26 0.52
CA GLU A 88 -4.40 4.94 1.50
C GLU A 88 -5.83 4.37 1.56
N ALA A 89 -6.35 3.81 0.46
CA ALA A 89 -7.70 3.23 0.44
C ALA A 89 -7.86 2.03 1.38
N VAL A 90 -6.75 1.36 1.73
CA VAL A 90 -6.75 0.24 2.67
C VAL A 90 -7.12 0.70 4.08
N VAL A 91 -6.61 1.86 4.52
CA VAL A 91 -6.86 2.38 5.88
C VAL A 91 -8.31 2.81 6.05
N ASN A 92 -8.90 3.40 5.00
CA ASN A 92 -10.31 3.75 4.98
C ASN A 92 -11.26 2.54 5.00
N THR A 93 -10.76 1.34 4.64
CA THR A 93 -11.59 0.14 4.49
C THR A 93 -11.34 -0.81 5.66
N GLN A 94 -12.11 -0.65 6.75
CA GLN A 94 -12.00 -1.49 7.95
C GLN A 94 -12.16 -2.98 7.66
N GLU A 95 -13.10 -3.34 6.78
CA GLU A 95 -13.34 -4.74 6.37
C GLU A 95 -12.10 -5.38 5.72
N LEU A 96 -11.31 -4.59 4.98
CA LEU A 96 -10.08 -5.06 4.37
C LEU A 96 -8.98 -5.23 5.42
N LEU A 97 -8.85 -4.31 6.38
CA LEU A 97 -7.89 -4.46 7.49
C LEU A 97 -8.16 -5.75 8.28
N ASP A 98 -9.43 -6.02 8.57
CA ASP A 98 -9.87 -7.24 9.23
C ASP A 98 -9.50 -8.49 8.42
N LEU A 99 -9.76 -8.45 7.12
CA LEU A 99 -9.44 -9.53 6.18
C LEU A 99 -7.93 -9.77 6.08
N LEU A 100 -7.12 -8.72 6.11
CA LEU A 100 -5.65 -8.80 6.06
C LEU A 100 -5.10 -9.48 7.30
N VAL A 101 -5.58 -9.10 8.49
CA VAL A 101 -5.18 -9.70 9.77
C VAL A 101 -5.61 -11.17 9.82
N GLU A 102 -6.83 -11.49 9.42
CA GLU A 102 -7.32 -12.87 9.38
C GLU A 102 -6.49 -13.72 8.41
N SER A 103 -6.16 -13.17 7.25
CA SER A 103 -5.35 -13.83 6.23
C SER A 103 -3.92 -14.09 6.71
N GLU A 104 -3.29 -13.13 7.38
CA GLU A 104 -1.97 -13.28 7.98
C GLU A 104 -1.95 -14.40 9.03
N ASN A 105 -2.94 -14.40 9.94
CA ASN A 105 -3.12 -15.44 10.94
C ASN A 105 -3.31 -16.84 10.33
N LYS A 106 -4.07 -16.93 9.22
CA LYS A 106 -4.26 -18.20 8.48
C LYS A 106 -2.96 -18.71 7.88
N ILE A 107 -2.15 -17.83 7.29
CA ILE A 107 -0.83 -18.19 6.73
C ILE A 107 0.12 -18.67 7.83
N GLN A 108 0.22 -17.94 8.94
CA GLN A 108 1.01 -18.37 10.10
C GLN A 108 0.52 -19.73 10.62
N THR A 109 -0.79 -19.90 10.77
CA THR A 109 -1.38 -21.16 11.24
C THR A 109 -1.07 -22.32 10.29
N ARG A 110 -1.02 -22.09 8.98
CA ARG A 110 -0.63 -23.11 8.01
C ARG A 110 0.82 -23.57 8.19
N ILE A 111 1.73 -22.63 8.44
CA ILE A 111 3.14 -22.94 8.74
C ILE A 111 3.25 -23.72 10.05
N LYS A 112 2.54 -23.28 11.10
CA LYS A 112 2.45 -23.96 12.40
C LYS A 112 1.99 -25.42 12.25
N ILE A 113 0.91 -25.66 11.49
CA ILE A 113 0.40 -27.01 11.17
C ILE A 113 1.45 -27.86 10.46
N GLY A 114 2.25 -27.28 9.56
CA GLY A 114 3.34 -27.98 8.88
C GLY A 114 4.42 -28.52 9.84
N LEU A 115 4.56 -27.91 11.02
CA LEU A 115 5.47 -28.32 12.10
C LEU A 115 4.75 -29.14 13.19
N ASN A 116 3.52 -29.57 12.94
CA ASN A 116 2.70 -30.37 13.86
C ASN A 116 2.53 -29.74 15.26
N SER A 117 2.45 -28.41 15.33
CA SER A 117 2.20 -27.68 16.58
C SER A 117 1.41 -26.41 16.28
N LYS A 118 0.50 -26.01 17.16
CA LYS A 118 -0.19 -24.71 17.10
C LYS A 118 0.08 -23.81 18.32
N MET A 119 0.94 -24.26 19.22
CA MET A 119 1.17 -23.62 20.52
C MET A 119 1.88 -22.26 20.34
N PRO A 120 1.29 -21.13 20.78
CA PRO A 120 1.86 -19.80 20.55
C PRO A 120 3.29 -19.63 21.08
N SER A 121 3.61 -20.20 22.25
CA SER A 121 4.94 -20.11 22.86
C SER A 121 6.07 -20.72 22.02
N ARG A 122 5.76 -21.66 21.12
CA ARG A 122 6.75 -22.27 20.21
C ARG A 122 6.99 -21.44 18.94
N PHE A 123 6.15 -20.44 18.70
CA PHE A 123 6.14 -19.65 17.48
C PHE A 123 6.12 -18.15 17.82
N PRO A 124 7.19 -17.64 18.47
CA PRO A 124 7.31 -16.21 18.68
C PRO A 124 7.36 -15.46 17.33
N PRO A 125 6.92 -14.19 17.28
CA PRO A 125 6.87 -13.39 16.05
C PRO A 125 8.18 -13.40 15.25
N VAL A 126 9.32 -13.42 15.95
CA VAL A 126 10.67 -13.46 15.37
C VAL A 126 10.84 -14.55 14.30
N VAL A 127 10.23 -15.73 14.47
CA VAL A 127 10.35 -16.86 13.52
C VAL A 127 9.73 -16.52 12.16
N PHE A 128 8.68 -15.69 12.15
CA PHE A 128 7.98 -15.31 10.93
C PHE A 128 8.61 -14.08 10.28
N TYR A 129 8.94 -13.05 11.07
CA TYR A 129 9.24 -11.71 10.53
C TYR A 129 10.72 -11.43 10.32
N THR A 130 11.64 -12.20 10.92
CA THR A 130 13.07 -11.94 10.70
C THR A 130 13.46 -12.25 9.25
N PRO A 131 14.33 -11.42 8.64
CA PRO A 131 14.76 -11.58 7.25
C PRO A 131 15.29 -12.98 6.94
N THR A 132 15.10 -13.41 5.69
CA THR A 132 15.57 -14.72 5.22
C THR A 132 17.09 -14.89 5.31
N GLU A 133 17.83 -13.77 5.23
CA GLU A 133 19.29 -13.73 5.39
C GLU A 133 19.75 -14.14 6.79
N LEU A 134 18.90 -13.94 7.81
CA LEU A 134 19.14 -14.36 9.19
C LEU A 134 18.56 -15.75 9.50
N GLY A 135 18.11 -16.49 8.48
CA GLY A 135 17.69 -17.90 8.60
C GLY A 135 16.20 -18.14 8.83
N CYS A 136 15.37 -17.09 8.80
CA CYS A 136 13.92 -17.19 9.05
C CYS A 136 13.08 -16.96 7.77
N LEU A 137 11.79 -16.68 7.93
CA LEU A 137 10.84 -16.65 6.81
C LEU A 137 10.74 -15.31 6.07
N GLY A 138 11.16 -14.19 6.69
CA GLY A 138 11.05 -12.86 6.09
C GLY A 138 9.62 -12.48 5.71
N MET A 139 8.63 -12.92 6.47
CA MET A 139 7.23 -12.61 6.21
C MET A 139 6.97 -11.11 6.49
N LEU A 140 6.19 -10.46 5.64
CA LEU A 140 5.76 -9.08 5.85
C LEU A 140 4.48 -9.04 6.70
N SER A 141 4.44 -8.08 7.63
CA SER A 141 3.33 -7.85 8.55
C SER A 141 2.43 -6.71 8.07
N VAL A 142 1.12 -6.91 8.21
CA VAL A 142 0.14 -5.82 8.23
C VAL A 142 -0.78 -5.91 9.46
N GLY A 143 -0.93 -7.09 10.08
CA GLY A 143 -1.92 -7.34 11.12
C GLY A 143 -1.58 -6.87 12.53
N HIS A 144 -0.35 -6.41 12.78
CA HIS A 144 0.04 -5.81 14.08
C HIS A 144 -0.41 -4.35 14.25
N ILE A 145 -1.42 -3.94 13.48
CA ILE A 145 -2.05 -2.62 13.59
C ILE A 145 -3.20 -2.67 14.60
N SER A 146 -3.31 -1.60 15.40
CA SER A 146 -4.51 -1.34 16.19
C SER A 146 -5.62 -0.88 15.25
N ILE A 147 -6.63 -1.73 15.04
CA ILE A 147 -7.73 -1.42 14.12
C ILE A 147 -8.66 -0.41 14.80
N PRO A 148 -8.96 0.74 14.17
CA PRO A 148 -9.89 1.70 14.71
C PRO A 148 -11.30 1.12 14.68
N GLN A 149 -11.98 1.12 15.82
CA GLN A 149 -13.35 0.65 15.96
C GLN A 149 -14.22 1.78 16.51
N SER A 150 -15.39 1.96 15.90
CA SER A 150 -16.45 2.84 16.39
C SER A 150 -17.68 2.02 16.77
N ASP A 151 -18.65 2.65 17.44
CA ASP A 151 -19.91 1.99 17.80
C ASP A 151 -20.66 1.54 16.53
N LEU A 152 -20.78 0.22 16.37
CA LEU A 152 -21.43 -0.44 15.22
C LEU A 152 -22.91 -0.05 15.05
N ARG A 153 -23.55 0.47 16.11
CA ARG A 153 -24.95 0.90 16.07
C ARG A 153 -25.13 2.16 15.22
N TRP A 154 -24.18 3.10 15.30
CA TRP A 154 -24.26 4.40 14.61
C TRP A 154 -23.29 4.55 13.44
N SER A 155 -22.30 3.65 13.32
CA SER A 155 -21.34 3.66 12.20
C SER A 155 -22.00 3.50 10.82
N LYS A 156 -23.17 2.86 10.73
CA LYS A 156 -23.92 2.70 9.47
C LYS A 156 -24.63 3.98 9.01
N GLN A 157 -24.87 4.92 9.92
CA GLN A 157 -25.73 6.09 9.68
C GLN A 157 -24.93 7.38 9.53
N THR A 158 -23.81 7.50 10.26
CA THR A 158 -22.89 8.63 10.21
C THR A 158 -21.46 8.18 10.53
N ASP A 159 -20.45 8.89 10.03
CA ASP A 159 -19.05 8.72 10.42
C ASP A 159 -18.85 9.19 11.87
N VAL A 160 -19.30 8.39 12.83
CA VAL A 160 -18.94 8.55 14.24
C VAL A 160 -17.45 8.24 14.32
N GLY A 161 -16.65 9.22 14.75
CA GLY A 161 -15.19 9.09 14.84
C GLY A 161 -14.72 7.86 15.60
N ILE A 162 -13.40 7.63 15.59
CA ILE A 162 -12.80 6.46 16.23
C ILE A 162 -12.98 6.59 17.76
N THR A 163 -13.68 5.63 18.37
CA THR A 163 -13.93 5.63 19.83
C THR A 163 -13.03 4.68 20.58
N HIS A 164 -12.67 3.55 19.97
CA HIS A 164 -11.81 2.52 20.56
C HIS A 164 -10.83 1.95 19.54
N PHE A 165 -9.75 1.35 20.04
CA PHE A 165 -8.80 0.60 19.23
C PHE A 165 -8.80 -0.87 19.65
N CYS A 166 -8.82 -1.76 18.68
CA CYS A 166 -8.76 -3.20 18.93
C CYS A 166 -7.45 -3.77 18.38
N SER A 167 -6.63 -4.36 19.25
CA SER A 167 -5.52 -5.21 18.82
C SER A 167 -6.06 -6.59 18.44
N ARG A 168 -5.75 -7.04 17.22
CA ARG A 168 -6.20 -8.35 16.71
C ARG A 168 -5.08 -9.41 16.69
N MET A 169 -3.85 -9.05 17.03
CA MET A 169 -2.72 -9.97 17.13
C MET A 169 -2.02 -9.79 18.48
N ASN A 170 -1.76 -10.91 19.15
CA ASN A 170 -1.08 -10.91 20.44
C ASN A 170 0.44 -11.04 20.23
N HIS A 171 1.21 -10.15 20.85
CA HIS A 171 2.67 -10.23 20.98
C HIS A 171 3.05 -9.70 22.37
N ASP A 172 4.29 -9.95 22.79
CA ASP A 172 4.79 -9.44 24.08
C ASP A 172 4.82 -7.90 24.06
N GLU A 173 4.44 -7.26 25.16
CA GLU A 173 4.05 -5.83 25.24
C GLU A 173 5.12 -4.82 24.73
N ASP A 174 6.38 -5.23 24.62
CA ASP A 174 7.50 -4.38 24.18
C ASP A 174 8.02 -4.66 22.76
N GLN A 175 7.41 -5.60 22.01
CA GLN A 175 7.87 -5.97 20.66
C GLN A 175 7.13 -5.21 19.55
N LEU A 176 7.71 -4.10 19.09
CA LEU A 176 7.22 -3.42 17.89
C LEU A 176 7.57 -4.22 16.61
N ILE A 177 6.56 -4.78 15.97
CA ILE A 177 6.70 -5.45 14.67
C ILE A 177 6.48 -4.43 13.56
N LEU A 178 7.45 -4.32 12.65
CA LEU A 178 7.37 -3.39 11.51
C LEU A 178 6.18 -3.74 10.61
N ILE A 179 5.29 -2.77 10.40
CA ILE A 179 4.13 -2.88 9.52
C ILE A 179 4.49 -2.31 8.15
N LEU A 180 3.94 -2.89 7.08
CA LEU A 180 4.21 -2.43 5.71
C LEU A 180 3.67 -1.03 5.41
N TYR A 181 2.52 -0.64 5.98
CA TYR A 181 1.81 0.59 5.61
C TYR A 181 2.63 1.89 5.74
N PRO A 182 3.33 2.17 6.86
CA PRO A 182 4.12 3.40 6.99
C PRO A 182 5.28 3.52 6.00
N HIS A 183 5.68 2.42 5.37
CA HIS A 183 6.76 2.39 4.38
C HIS A 183 6.24 2.62 2.96
N ILE A 184 4.93 2.73 2.76
CA ILE A 184 4.29 2.99 1.47
C ILE A 184 3.79 4.43 1.47
N VAL A 185 4.29 5.24 0.53
CA VAL A 185 3.83 6.61 0.30
C VAL A 185 2.43 6.59 -0.31
N SER A 186 1.53 7.48 0.10
CA SER A 186 0.18 7.59 -0.50
C SER A 186 0.23 7.97 -1.99
N TRP A 187 -0.84 7.69 -2.74
CA TRP A 187 -0.95 8.10 -4.13
C TRP A 187 -0.98 9.62 -4.26
N GLU A 188 -1.71 10.33 -3.39
CA GLU A 188 -1.75 11.80 -3.40
C GLU A 188 -0.35 12.42 -3.26
N ALA A 189 0.42 11.98 -2.26
CA ALA A 189 1.77 12.49 -2.04
C ALA A 189 2.69 12.17 -3.24
N GLU A 190 2.59 10.96 -3.79
CA GLU A 190 3.39 10.56 -4.95
C GLU A 190 3.01 11.32 -6.23
N PHE A 191 1.74 11.64 -6.45
CA PHE A 191 1.32 12.46 -7.60
C PHE A 191 1.84 13.89 -7.49
N ILE A 192 1.78 14.49 -6.30
CA ILE A 192 2.28 15.84 -6.06
C ILE A 192 3.81 15.87 -6.25
N ASP A 193 4.52 14.91 -5.64
CA ASP A 193 5.96 14.80 -5.78
C ASP A 193 6.38 14.53 -7.23
N SER A 194 5.64 13.69 -7.95
CA SER A 194 5.90 13.41 -9.36
C SER A 194 5.78 14.66 -10.23
N GLN A 195 4.76 15.49 -10.04
CA GLN A 195 4.65 16.75 -10.79
C GLN A 195 5.86 17.65 -10.55
N ARG A 196 6.26 17.79 -9.27
CA ARG A 196 7.43 18.58 -8.88
C ARG A 196 8.71 18.04 -9.55
N ILE A 197 9.00 16.76 -9.39
CA ILE A 197 10.22 16.12 -9.92
C ILE A 197 10.30 16.23 -11.44
N TRP A 198 9.21 15.98 -12.16
CA TRP A 198 9.21 16.08 -13.62
C TRP A 198 9.35 17.52 -14.12
N THR A 199 8.81 18.51 -13.41
CA THR A 199 9.06 19.93 -13.73
C THR A 199 10.51 20.32 -13.50
N GLU A 200 11.11 19.88 -12.40
CA GLU A 200 12.52 20.13 -12.10
C GLU A 200 13.44 19.46 -13.13
N TYR A 201 13.16 18.21 -13.48
CA TYR A 201 13.88 17.48 -14.54
C TYR A 201 13.81 18.22 -15.88
N ALA A 202 12.64 18.75 -16.25
CA ALA A 202 12.48 19.50 -17.49
C ALA A 202 13.36 20.76 -17.53
N LEU A 203 13.46 21.48 -16.40
CA LEU A 203 14.34 22.65 -16.26
C LEU A 203 15.82 22.25 -16.32
N LYS A 204 16.25 21.27 -15.51
CA LYS A 204 17.63 20.75 -15.51
C LYS A 204 18.05 20.26 -16.89
N ARG A 205 17.14 19.61 -17.63
CA ARG A 205 17.39 19.16 -19.01
C ARG A 205 17.57 20.33 -19.97
N GLN A 206 16.78 21.40 -19.84
CA GLN A 206 16.95 22.60 -20.66
C GLN A 206 18.28 23.29 -20.36
N GLU A 207 18.63 23.46 -19.09
CA GLU A 207 19.91 24.04 -18.67
C GLU A 207 21.10 23.23 -19.19
N ALA A 208 21.07 21.91 -19.03
CA ALA A 208 22.11 21.02 -19.55
C ALA A 208 22.27 21.15 -21.08
N ASN A 209 21.15 21.26 -21.82
CA ASN A 209 21.19 21.48 -23.26
C ASN A 209 21.81 22.85 -23.62
N THR A 210 21.49 23.92 -22.89
CA THR A 210 22.11 25.25 -23.12
C THR A 210 23.61 25.26 -22.84
N GLN A 211 24.05 24.44 -21.88
CA GLN A 211 25.46 24.25 -21.54
C GLN A 211 26.15 23.18 -22.40
N ASN A 212 25.43 22.55 -23.35
CA ASN A 212 25.89 21.38 -24.11
C ASN A 212 26.44 20.24 -23.22
N LYS A 213 25.94 20.11 -21.98
CA LYS A 213 26.26 19.03 -21.04
C LYS A 213 25.23 17.91 -21.20
N ARG A 214 25.68 16.66 -21.08
CA ARG A 214 24.78 15.51 -20.93
C ARG A 214 24.46 15.32 -19.46
N LEU A 215 23.17 15.25 -19.13
CA LEU A 215 22.69 14.94 -17.79
C LEU A 215 23.02 13.49 -17.41
N THR A 216 23.60 13.29 -16.24
CA THR A 216 23.91 11.97 -15.67
C THR A 216 22.93 11.61 -14.55
N LEU A 217 23.02 10.39 -14.01
CA LEU A 217 22.20 9.96 -12.89
C LEU A 217 22.53 10.78 -11.63
N ASP A 218 23.82 11.05 -11.39
CA ASP A 218 24.32 11.82 -10.25
C ASP A 218 23.70 13.23 -10.15
N ASP A 219 23.32 13.85 -11.28
CA ASP A 219 22.65 15.16 -11.30
C ASP A 219 21.18 15.08 -10.80
N LEU A 220 20.65 13.86 -10.58
CA LEU A 220 19.25 13.54 -10.27
C LEU A 220 19.08 12.63 -9.04
N ASP A 221 20.14 12.30 -8.30
CA ASP A 221 20.12 11.33 -7.19
C ASP A 221 19.07 11.66 -6.12
N ASP A 222 18.84 12.95 -5.84
CA ASP A 222 17.83 13.41 -4.87
C ASP A 222 16.38 13.03 -5.24
N SER A 223 16.13 12.71 -6.51
CA SER A 223 14.80 12.46 -7.09
C SER A 223 14.59 11.04 -7.62
N CYS A 224 15.59 10.17 -7.48
CA CYS A 224 15.73 8.93 -8.25
C CYS A 224 14.55 7.93 -8.10
N ASP A 225 13.88 7.90 -6.94
CA ASP A 225 12.91 6.86 -6.58
C ASP A 225 11.50 7.37 -6.22
N ARG A 226 11.16 8.64 -6.47
CA ARG A 226 9.94 9.28 -5.92
C ARG A 226 8.95 9.89 -6.92
N ASP A 227 8.76 9.28 -8.08
CA ASP A 227 7.88 9.82 -9.13
C ASP A 227 7.17 8.78 -10.01
N ILE A 228 6.24 9.23 -10.85
CA ILE A 228 5.48 8.41 -11.81
C ILE A 228 5.43 9.12 -13.19
N PRO A 229 5.98 8.50 -14.25
CA PRO A 229 6.86 7.32 -14.26
C PRO A 229 8.16 7.59 -13.47
N ARG A 230 8.84 6.55 -12.99
CA ARG A 230 10.09 6.71 -12.22
C ARG A 230 11.22 7.31 -13.08
N ILE A 231 11.87 8.36 -12.61
CA ILE A 231 12.89 9.10 -13.38
C ILE A 231 14.11 8.23 -13.72
N ASN A 232 14.45 7.30 -12.83
CA ASN A 232 15.54 6.34 -13.03
C ASN A 232 15.35 5.47 -14.29
N THR A 233 14.11 5.30 -14.77
CA THR A 233 13.81 4.53 -15.98
C THR A 233 14.41 5.13 -17.26
N LEU A 234 14.71 6.43 -17.25
CA LEU A 234 15.38 7.12 -18.36
C LEU A 234 16.81 6.60 -18.62
N PHE A 235 17.42 6.00 -17.60
CA PHE A 235 18.80 5.47 -17.61
C PHE A 235 18.86 3.94 -17.75
N GLN A 236 17.74 3.29 -18.07
CA GLN A 236 17.72 1.85 -18.35
C GLN A 236 18.57 1.47 -19.57
N LYS A 237 19.23 0.31 -19.48
CA LYS A 237 20.06 -0.25 -20.55
C LYS A 237 19.27 -0.46 -21.85
N ASP A 238 18.05 -0.99 -21.73
CA ASP A 238 17.23 -1.41 -22.87
C ASP A 238 16.17 -0.38 -23.31
N ARG A 239 16.31 0.89 -22.89
CA ARG A 239 15.34 1.96 -23.17
C ARG A 239 15.02 2.13 -24.67
N HIS A 240 16.00 1.84 -25.53
CA HIS A 240 15.85 1.94 -26.98
C HIS A 240 14.93 0.86 -27.55
N VAL A 241 14.93 -0.34 -26.96
CA VAL A 241 14.02 -1.43 -27.35
C VAL A 241 12.63 -1.18 -26.76
N LEU A 242 12.57 -0.79 -25.49
CA LEU A 242 11.31 -0.50 -24.79
C LEU A 242 10.52 0.65 -25.40
N ALA A 243 11.17 1.55 -26.14
CA ALA A 243 10.50 2.61 -26.89
C ALA A 243 9.47 2.07 -27.91
N TYR A 244 9.67 0.86 -28.44
CA TYR A 244 8.79 0.21 -29.40
C TYR A 244 7.68 -0.64 -28.75
N ASP A 245 7.78 -0.94 -27.45
CA ASP A 245 6.74 -1.71 -26.77
C ASP A 245 5.53 -0.80 -26.45
N LYS A 246 4.55 -0.83 -27.35
CA LYS A 246 3.29 -0.08 -27.21
C LYS A 246 2.17 -1.03 -26.81
N GLY A 247 1.20 -0.51 -26.05
CA GLY A 247 0.02 -1.27 -25.61
C GLY A 247 0.29 -2.33 -24.53
N TRP A 248 1.48 -2.34 -23.92
CA TRP A 248 1.87 -3.33 -22.91
C TRP A 248 0.94 -3.38 -21.69
N ARG A 249 0.35 -2.26 -21.27
CA ARG A 249 -0.59 -2.22 -20.12
C ARG A 249 -1.87 -3.03 -20.32
N VAL A 250 -2.35 -3.17 -21.55
CA VAL A 250 -3.57 -3.95 -21.87
C VAL A 250 -3.21 -5.42 -22.12
N ARG A 251 -1.96 -5.69 -22.46
CA ARG A 251 -1.43 -7.05 -22.67
C ARG A 251 -1.25 -7.80 -21.34
N HIS A 252 -1.00 -7.08 -20.25
CA HIS A 252 -0.82 -7.59 -18.89
C HIS A 252 -2.12 -7.55 -18.10
#